data_AF-A0A9R0TRZ2-F1
#
_entry.id   AF-A0A9R0TRZ2-F1
#
_cell.length_a   1.000
_cell.length_b   1.000
_cell.length_c   1.000
_cell.angle_alpha   90.00
_cell.angle_beta   90.00
_cell.angle_gamma   90.00
#
_symmetry.space_group_name_H-M   'P 1'
#
loop_
_entity.id
_entity.type
_entity.pdbx_description
1 polymer ?
#
loop_
_entity_poly.entity_id
_entity_poly.type
_entity_poly.pdbx_seq_one_letter_code
_entity_poly.pdbx_strand_id
1 'polypeptide(L)'
;MGAAFLSSWPWDNLGFFKYVLYGPLVGKALAGRAWEAASPDRWLCLLLALFALRALTYQLWSSYSNMLFLTRRRRIVRDGVDFEQIDKEWDWDNFLILQITMAATALYAFPSLRHLPGWNTGGLAVAAVLHVAATEPLFYAAHRAFHGARLFARYHALHHSNMVPTPFTAGFATPLEHVVLGLLMALPLAGACAAGLGSVGLTFAYVLSSDFLRAMGHCNVELFPGGLFRSLPLLRYLIYTPTYTRSTTPGRRPTSASSCRCSTAWAARSTPAPGSCRRRTEQGWTRCRTSCSWRTWWT
;
A
#
# COMPACT_ATOMS: atom_id res chain seq x y z
N MET A 1 4.11 3.00 28.65
CA MET A 1 4.38 4.02 27.61
C MET A 1 3.11 4.15 26.79
N GLY A 2 2.58 5.36 26.60
CA GLY A 2 1.38 5.57 25.78
C GLY A 2 1.58 5.13 24.33
N ALA A 3 0.49 4.76 23.67
CA ALA A 3 0.50 4.45 22.24
C ALA A 3 1.04 5.66 21.44
N ALA A 4 1.79 5.39 20.38
CA ALA A 4 2.32 6.46 19.54
C ALA A 4 1.18 7.09 18.72
N PHE A 5 1.24 8.40 18.47
CA PHE A 5 0.24 9.06 17.64
C PHE A 5 0.15 8.39 16.25
N LEU A 6 -1.06 8.05 15.79
CA LEU A 6 -1.33 7.34 14.53
C LEU A 6 -0.71 5.93 14.40
N SER A 7 -0.42 5.24 15.52
CA SER A 7 0.02 3.83 15.47
C SER A 7 -1.13 2.82 15.40
N SER A 8 -2.37 3.26 15.62
CA SER A 8 -3.60 2.45 15.56
C SER A 8 -4.73 3.29 14.95
N TRP A 9 -5.74 2.65 14.35
CA TRP A 9 -6.80 3.40 13.69
C TRP A 9 -7.71 4.09 14.71
N PRO A 10 -8.11 5.34 14.48
CA PRO A 10 -9.02 6.05 15.38
C PRO A 10 -10.38 5.38 15.56
N TRP A 11 -10.74 4.47 14.64
CA TRP A 11 -12.02 3.77 14.59
C TRP A 11 -11.89 2.25 14.74
N ASP A 12 -10.76 1.75 15.28
CA ASP A 12 -10.58 0.30 15.53
C ASP A 12 -11.72 -0.28 16.40
N ASN A 13 -12.31 0.53 17.27
CA ASN A 13 -13.44 0.14 18.13
C ASN A 13 -14.78 -0.01 17.40
N LEU A 14 -14.90 0.42 16.13
CA LEU A 14 -16.16 0.35 15.38
C LEU A 14 -16.38 -1.01 14.70
N GLY A 15 -15.32 -1.81 14.48
CA GLY A 15 -15.40 -3.05 13.70
C GLY A 15 -16.14 -2.83 12.38
N PHE A 16 -17.16 -3.64 12.11
CA PHE A 16 -18.01 -3.52 10.91
C PHE A 16 -18.74 -2.17 10.78
N PHE A 17 -18.95 -1.42 11.87
CA PHE A 17 -19.63 -0.12 11.81
C PHE A 17 -18.75 1.00 11.25
N LYS A 18 -17.46 0.75 10.99
CA LYS A 18 -16.54 1.76 10.42
C LYS A 18 -17.02 2.38 9.10
N TYR A 19 -17.85 1.67 8.33
CA TYR A 19 -18.43 2.19 7.09
C TYR A 19 -19.40 3.38 7.31
N VAL A 20 -19.89 3.58 8.54
CA VAL A 20 -20.66 4.79 8.91
C VAL A 20 -19.83 6.07 8.74
N LEU A 21 -18.50 6.00 8.84
CA LEU A 21 -17.61 7.13 8.56
C LEU A 21 -17.74 7.65 7.12
N TYR A 22 -18.24 6.81 6.21
CA TYR A 22 -18.53 7.17 4.83
C TYR A 22 -19.94 7.74 4.62
N GLY A 23 -20.84 7.49 5.58
CA GLY A 23 -22.24 7.89 5.57
C GLY A 23 -22.47 9.37 5.24
N PRO A 24 -21.72 10.33 5.82
CA PRO A 24 -21.89 11.74 5.48
C PRO A 24 -21.70 12.08 3.99
N LEU A 25 -20.75 11.40 3.32
CA LEU A 25 -20.51 11.63 1.88
C LEU A 25 -21.66 11.07 1.04
N VAL A 26 -22.15 9.88 1.39
CA VAL A 26 -23.32 9.25 0.73
C VAL A 26 -24.57 10.09 0.96
N GLY A 27 -24.83 10.48 2.22
CA GLY A 27 -25.99 11.30 2.58
C GLY A 27 -26.00 12.64 1.86
N LYS A 28 -24.84 13.31 1.74
CA LYS A 28 -24.73 14.53 0.96
C LYS A 28 -24.95 14.29 -0.54
N ALA A 29 -24.39 13.21 -1.09
CA ALA A 29 -24.59 12.88 -2.50
C ALA A 29 -26.08 12.66 -2.82
N LEU A 30 -26.81 12.03 -1.91
CA LEU A 30 -28.25 11.83 -2.01
C LEU A 30 -29.03 13.14 -1.90
N ALA A 31 -28.75 13.93 -0.86
CA ALA A 31 -29.42 15.21 -0.61
C ALA A 31 -29.21 16.22 -1.75
N GLY A 32 -27.99 16.29 -2.28
CA GLY A 32 -27.61 17.19 -3.38
C GLY A 32 -27.89 16.63 -4.79
N ARG A 33 -28.55 15.47 -4.89
CA ARG A 33 -28.82 14.76 -6.15
C ARG A 33 -27.60 14.71 -7.07
N ALA A 34 -26.48 14.26 -6.53
CA ALA A 34 -25.18 14.30 -7.19
C ALA A 34 -25.11 13.56 -8.55
N TRP A 35 -26.09 12.70 -8.85
CA TRP A 35 -26.23 12.03 -10.15
C TRP A 35 -26.74 12.94 -11.27
N GLU A 36 -27.36 14.08 -10.96
CA GLU A 36 -27.83 15.03 -11.96
C GLU A 36 -26.63 15.75 -12.61
N ALA A 37 -26.64 15.89 -13.94
CA ALA A 37 -25.51 16.45 -14.68
C ALA A 37 -25.17 17.90 -14.29
N ALA A 38 -26.17 18.67 -13.85
CA ALA A 38 -26.03 20.04 -13.39
C ALA A 38 -25.70 20.17 -11.89
N SER A 39 -25.67 19.06 -11.13
CA SER A 39 -25.44 19.12 -9.68
C SER A 39 -24.01 19.57 -9.36
N PRO A 40 -23.83 20.59 -8.49
CA PRO A 40 -22.51 21.01 -8.02
C PRO A 40 -21.84 19.93 -7.15
N ASP A 41 -22.60 18.93 -6.70
CA ASP A 41 -22.14 17.83 -5.84
C ASP A 41 -21.78 16.56 -6.64
N ARG A 42 -21.75 16.62 -7.97
CA ARG A 42 -21.39 15.48 -8.85
C ARG A 42 -20.03 14.85 -8.53
N TRP A 43 -19.08 15.63 -8.00
CA TRP A 43 -17.79 15.13 -7.55
C TRP A 43 -17.90 14.07 -6.44
N LEU A 44 -18.97 14.09 -5.64
CA LEU A 44 -19.23 13.04 -4.65
C LEU A 44 -19.44 11.70 -5.34
N CYS A 45 -20.27 11.62 -6.39
CA CYS A 45 -20.45 10.39 -7.16
C CYS A 45 -19.12 9.86 -7.73
N LEU A 46 -18.23 10.76 -8.18
CA LEU A 46 -16.90 10.37 -8.66
C LEU A 46 -16.03 9.80 -7.54
N LEU A 47 -16.06 10.40 -6.34
CA LEU A 47 -15.37 9.84 -5.17
C LEU A 47 -15.93 8.48 -4.75
N LEU A 48 -17.27 8.33 -4.73
CA LEU A 48 -17.95 7.06 -4.44
C LEU A 48 -17.54 5.98 -5.44
N ALA A 49 -17.54 6.31 -6.74
CA ALA A 49 -17.12 5.41 -7.79
C ALA A 49 -15.63 5.04 -7.66
N LEU A 50 -14.76 6.02 -7.38
CA LEU A 50 -13.34 5.76 -7.19
C LEU A 50 -13.11 4.83 -6.00
N PHE A 51 -13.74 5.08 -4.84
CA PHE A 51 -13.66 4.18 -3.68
C PHE A 51 -14.05 2.74 -4.03
N ALA A 52 -15.18 2.56 -4.71
CA ALA A 52 -15.65 1.24 -5.11
C ALA A 52 -14.68 0.54 -6.08
N LEU A 53 -14.14 1.27 -7.06
CA LEU A 53 -13.16 0.72 -8.01
C LEU A 53 -11.83 0.35 -7.34
N ARG A 54 -11.39 1.14 -6.35
CA ARG A 54 -10.22 0.82 -5.54
C ARG A 54 -10.44 -0.46 -4.75
N ALA A 55 -11.55 -0.57 -4.02
CA ALA A 55 -11.91 -1.79 -3.29
C ALA A 55 -12.00 -3.01 -4.22
N LEU A 56 -12.65 -2.85 -5.38
CA LEU A 56 -12.76 -3.89 -6.40
C LEU A 56 -11.39 -4.34 -6.92
N THR A 57 -10.44 -3.42 -7.11
CA THR A 57 -9.08 -3.74 -7.58
C THR A 57 -8.39 -4.71 -6.62
N TYR A 58 -8.44 -4.43 -5.32
CA TYR A 58 -7.87 -5.32 -4.30
C TYR A 58 -8.60 -6.65 -4.22
N GLN A 59 -9.93 -6.64 -4.32
CA GLN A 59 -10.73 -7.86 -4.33
C GLN A 59 -10.41 -8.75 -5.54
N LEU A 60 -10.28 -8.17 -6.74
CA LEU A 60 -9.93 -8.89 -7.96
C LEU A 60 -8.53 -9.52 -7.86
N TRP A 61 -7.56 -8.78 -7.34
CA TRP A 61 -6.23 -9.32 -7.07
C TRP A 61 -6.26 -10.45 -6.04
N SER A 62 -7.04 -10.29 -4.96
CA SER A 62 -7.21 -11.31 -3.94
C SER A 62 -7.82 -12.58 -4.52
N SER A 63 -8.90 -12.45 -5.30
CA SER A 63 -9.51 -13.56 -6.04
C SER A 63 -8.50 -14.24 -6.96
N TYR A 64 -7.77 -13.48 -7.79
CA TYR A 64 -6.74 -14.01 -8.67
C TYR A 64 -5.66 -14.79 -7.89
N SER A 65 -5.13 -14.22 -6.81
CA SER A 65 -4.07 -14.85 -6.01
C SER A 65 -4.51 -16.20 -5.42
N ASN A 66 -5.82 -16.34 -5.11
CA ASN A 66 -6.43 -17.54 -4.55
C ASN A 66 -6.96 -18.53 -5.60
N MET A 67 -6.95 -18.20 -6.89
CA MET A 67 -7.27 -19.13 -7.98
C MET A 67 -6.11 -20.13 -8.18
N LEU A 68 -5.98 -21.10 -7.28
CA LEU A 68 -4.86 -22.04 -7.25
C LEU A 68 -4.70 -22.85 -8.55
N PHE A 69 -5.78 -23.05 -9.31
CA PHE A 69 -5.69 -23.67 -10.63
C PHE A 69 -4.85 -22.84 -11.64
N LEU A 70 -4.79 -21.51 -11.47
CA LEU A 70 -3.91 -20.60 -12.23
C LEU A 70 -2.56 -20.39 -11.53
N THR A 71 -2.57 -20.20 -10.21
CA THR A 71 -1.42 -19.59 -9.50
C THR A 71 -0.50 -20.61 -8.81
N ARG A 72 -0.95 -21.84 -8.54
CA ARG A 72 -0.23 -22.81 -7.67
C ARG A 72 1.23 -23.03 -8.05
N ARG A 73 1.55 -23.10 -9.34
CA ARG A 73 2.94 -23.32 -9.81
C ARG A 73 3.82 -22.08 -9.65
N ARG A 74 3.23 -20.88 -9.68
CA ARG A 74 3.89 -19.56 -9.67
C ARG A 74 3.91 -18.89 -8.29
N ARG A 75 3.40 -19.54 -7.24
CA ARG A 75 3.45 -18.98 -5.88
C ARG A 75 4.89 -18.85 -5.39
N ILE A 76 5.22 -17.66 -4.89
CA ILE A 76 6.55 -17.32 -4.39
C ILE A 76 6.76 -17.92 -3.00
N VAL A 77 5.82 -17.67 -2.08
CA VAL A 77 5.74 -18.27 -0.74
C VAL A 77 4.76 -19.44 -0.79
N ARG A 78 5.26 -20.62 -0.39
CA ARG A 78 4.52 -21.88 -0.44
C ARG A 78 3.62 -22.11 0.77
N ASP A 79 3.89 -21.39 1.87
CA ASP A 79 3.09 -21.47 3.09
C ASP A 79 1.64 -21.01 2.85
N GLY A 80 0.72 -21.57 3.63
CA GLY A 80 -0.67 -21.14 3.68
C GLY A 80 -0.83 -19.86 4.51
N VAL A 81 -1.90 -19.11 4.25
CA VAL A 81 -2.34 -18.03 5.13
C VAL A 81 -3.01 -18.68 6.36
N ASP A 82 -2.58 -18.33 7.57
CA ASP A 82 -3.18 -18.82 8.81
C ASP A 82 -4.34 -17.93 9.28
N PHE A 83 -5.11 -18.42 10.26
CA PHE A 83 -6.26 -17.69 10.80
C PHE A 83 -5.85 -16.36 11.45
N GLU A 84 -4.69 -16.33 12.12
CA GLU A 84 -4.19 -15.10 12.76
C GLU A 84 -3.91 -14.00 11.72
N GLN A 85 -3.36 -14.36 10.56
CA GLN A 85 -3.16 -13.43 9.46
C GLN A 85 -4.49 -12.99 8.84
N ILE A 86 -5.45 -13.91 8.66
CA ILE A 86 -6.79 -13.56 8.15
C ILE A 86 -7.45 -12.51 9.05
N ASP A 87 -7.39 -12.71 10.37
CA ASP A 87 -7.97 -11.78 11.35
C ASP A 87 -7.27 -10.42 11.32
N LYS A 88 -5.94 -10.38 11.19
CA LYS A 88 -5.16 -9.16 11.04
C LYS A 88 -5.53 -8.39 9.76
N GLU A 89 -5.68 -9.11 8.65
CA GLU A 89 -5.98 -8.52 7.35
C GLU A 89 -7.47 -8.20 7.18
N TRP A 90 -8.33 -8.53 8.16
CA TRP A 90 -9.77 -8.31 8.06
C TRP A 90 -10.14 -6.85 7.74
N ASP A 91 -9.46 -5.91 8.40
CA ASP A 91 -9.68 -4.47 8.24
C ASP A 91 -8.70 -3.80 7.25
N TRP A 92 -8.21 -4.56 6.26
CA TRP A 92 -7.27 -4.08 5.24
C TRP A 92 -7.75 -2.83 4.50
N ASP A 93 -9.05 -2.59 4.43
CA ASP A 93 -9.72 -1.50 3.73
C ASP A 93 -9.79 -0.19 4.52
N ASN A 94 -9.29 -0.15 5.77
CA ASN A 94 -9.25 1.08 6.58
C ASN A 94 -8.57 2.25 5.85
N PHE A 95 -7.54 1.98 5.04
CA PHE A 95 -6.89 3.02 4.27
C PHE A 95 -7.76 3.61 3.16
N LEU A 96 -8.72 2.85 2.62
CA LEU A 96 -9.65 3.38 1.63
C LEU A 96 -10.54 4.45 2.26
N ILE A 97 -11.02 4.21 3.49
CA ILE A 97 -11.82 5.17 4.27
C ILE A 97 -11.00 6.42 4.60
N LEU A 98 -9.75 6.24 5.02
CA LEU A 98 -8.84 7.36 5.29
C LEU A 98 -8.55 8.18 4.02
N GLN A 99 -8.17 7.53 2.93
CA GLN A 99 -7.75 8.27 1.74
C GLN A 99 -8.92 8.91 1.00
N ILE A 100 -10.13 8.33 1.08
CA ILE A 100 -11.32 8.98 0.51
C ILE A 100 -11.77 10.18 1.36
N THR A 101 -11.61 10.11 2.69
CA THR A 101 -11.85 11.27 3.56
C THR A 101 -10.82 12.37 3.32
N MET A 102 -9.53 12.02 3.16
CA MET A 102 -8.49 12.96 2.72
C MET A 102 -8.84 13.61 1.37
N ALA A 103 -9.28 12.83 0.38
CA ALA A 103 -9.67 13.35 -0.92
C ALA A 103 -10.89 14.28 -0.83
N ALA A 104 -11.91 13.90 -0.05
CA ALA A 104 -13.06 14.75 0.21
C ALA A 104 -12.65 16.06 0.91
N THR A 105 -11.80 16.00 1.93
CA THR A 105 -11.25 17.20 2.59
C THR A 105 -10.51 18.10 1.61
N ALA A 106 -9.71 17.54 0.70
CA ALA A 106 -9.02 18.31 -0.34
C ALA A 106 -10.01 18.99 -1.29
N LEU A 107 -11.06 18.29 -1.74
CA LEU A 107 -12.12 18.88 -2.58
C LEU A 107 -12.92 19.94 -1.82
N TYR A 108 -13.09 19.81 -0.51
CA TYR A 108 -13.67 20.86 0.33
C TYR A 108 -12.78 22.08 0.45
N ALA A 109 -11.49 21.89 0.74
CA ALA A 109 -10.51 22.95 0.91
C ALA A 109 -10.18 23.69 -0.40
N PHE A 110 -10.21 22.99 -1.52
CA PHE A 110 -9.87 23.53 -2.84
C PHE A 110 -11.05 23.33 -3.82
N PRO A 111 -12.04 24.23 -3.83
CA PRO A 111 -13.21 24.12 -4.71
C PRO A 111 -12.87 24.01 -6.20
N SER A 112 -11.73 24.57 -6.64
CA SER A 112 -11.24 24.44 -8.02
C SER A 112 -11.08 22.98 -8.48
N LEU A 113 -10.76 22.07 -7.57
CA LEU A 113 -10.62 20.64 -7.87
C LEU A 113 -11.96 19.97 -8.22
N ARG A 114 -13.09 20.58 -7.88
CA ARG A 114 -14.44 20.06 -8.23
C ARG A 114 -14.81 20.32 -9.68
N HIS A 115 -14.06 21.19 -10.37
CA HIS A 115 -14.34 21.63 -11.74
C HIS A 115 -13.26 21.20 -12.74
N LEU A 116 -12.52 20.14 -12.43
CA LEU A 116 -11.52 19.59 -13.34
C LEU A 116 -12.17 19.08 -14.63
N PRO A 117 -11.51 19.24 -15.80
CA PRO A 117 -11.98 18.66 -17.04
C PRO A 117 -12.03 17.13 -16.92
N GLY A 118 -12.92 16.51 -17.69
CA GLY A 118 -13.06 15.05 -17.70
C GLY A 118 -11.76 14.34 -18.11
N TRP A 119 -11.05 14.89 -19.09
CA TRP A 119 -9.83 14.30 -19.65
C TRP A 119 -8.84 15.39 -20.08
N ASN A 120 -7.56 15.19 -19.78
CA ASN A 120 -6.45 16.00 -20.28
C ASN A 120 -5.19 15.12 -20.35
N THR A 121 -4.72 14.81 -21.55
CA THR A 121 -3.55 13.94 -21.75
C THR A 121 -2.23 14.60 -21.33
N GLY A 122 -2.15 15.94 -21.36
CA GLY A 122 -0.95 16.67 -20.92
C GLY A 122 -0.63 16.40 -19.45
N GLY A 123 -1.65 16.16 -18.63
CA GLY A 123 -1.49 15.81 -17.22
C GLY A 123 -0.78 14.47 -16.99
N LEU A 124 -0.87 13.53 -17.94
CA LEU A 124 -0.19 12.23 -17.84
C LEU A 124 1.33 12.39 -17.86
N ALA A 125 1.85 13.27 -18.72
CA ALA A 125 3.29 13.52 -18.81
C ALA A 125 3.81 14.16 -17.51
N VAL A 126 3.12 15.17 -17.00
CA VAL A 126 3.48 15.81 -15.72
C VAL A 126 3.42 14.81 -14.57
N ALA A 127 2.35 14.02 -14.49
CA ALA A 127 2.21 13.02 -13.44
C ALA A 127 3.30 11.94 -13.52
N ALA A 128 3.65 11.47 -14.71
CA ALA A 128 4.72 10.49 -14.91
C ALA A 128 6.09 11.05 -14.48
N VAL A 129 6.41 12.28 -14.89
CA VAL A 129 7.66 12.95 -14.48
C VAL A 129 7.72 13.10 -12.96
N LEU A 130 6.65 13.60 -12.33
CA LEU A 130 6.60 13.77 -10.88
C LEU A 130 6.61 12.44 -10.13
N HIS A 131 6.01 11.39 -10.69
CA HIS A 131 6.07 10.06 -10.09
C HIS A 131 7.52 9.59 -9.97
N VAL A 132 8.22 9.57 -11.11
CA VAL A 132 9.60 9.08 -11.24
C VAL A 132 10.59 9.98 -10.49
N ALA A 133 10.47 11.29 -10.65
CA ALA A 133 11.44 12.26 -10.13
C ALA A 133 11.23 12.60 -8.65
N ALA A 134 10.01 12.46 -8.12
CA ALA A 134 9.68 12.87 -6.76
C ALA A 134 9.01 11.76 -5.93
N THR A 135 7.88 11.22 -6.39
CA THR A 135 7.10 10.26 -5.59
C THR A 135 7.94 9.03 -5.21
N GLU A 136 8.69 8.47 -6.14
CA GLU A 136 9.52 7.29 -5.88
C GLU A 136 10.71 7.54 -4.93
N PRO A 137 11.59 8.55 -5.15
CA PRO A 137 12.61 8.92 -4.17
C PRO A 137 12.06 9.17 -2.77
N LEU A 138 10.92 9.86 -2.68
CA LEU A 138 10.28 10.17 -1.40
C LEU A 138 9.68 8.91 -0.77
N PHE A 139 9.04 8.04 -1.54
CA PHE A 139 8.58 6.74 -1.05
C PHE A 139 9.75 5.94 -0.49
N TYR A 140 10.84 5.79 -1.24
CA TYR A 140 11.99 5.03 -0.77
C TYR A 140 12.54 5.60 0.53
N ALA A 141 12.72 6.92 0.60
CA ALA A 141 13.22 7.59 1.79
C ALA A 141 12.30 7.35 3.00
N ALA A 142 10.99 7.47 2.81
CA ALA A 142 9.99 7.22 3.85
C ALA A 142 9.99 5.76 4.29
N HIS A 143 9.97 4.81 3.36
CA HIS A 143 9.99 3.38 3.65
C HIS A 143 11.29 2.98 4.37
N ARG A 144 12.44 3.50 3.93
CA ARG A 144 13.72 3.32 4.63
C ARG A 144 13.68 3.89 6.04
N ALA A 145 13.05 5.04 6.24
CA ALA A 145 12.88 5.64 7.57
C ALA A 145 11.98 4.77 8.47
N PHE A 146 10.88 4.22 7.93
CA PHE A 146 10.00 3.27 8.63
C PHE A 146 10.72 1.99 9.05
N HIS A 147 11.74 1.57 8.31
CA HIS A 147 12.63 0.48 8.70
C HIS A 147 13.70 0.85 9.76
N GLY A 148 13.81 2.12 10.16
CA GLY A 148 14.64 2.55 11.29
C GLY A 148 14.06 2.06 12.62
N ALA A 149 14.93 1.72 13.59
CA ALA A 149 14.55 1.01 14.82
C ALA A 149 13.32 1.59 15.56
N ARG A 150 13.23 2.92 15.68
CA ARG A 150 12.13 3.60 16.38
C ARG A 150 10.81 3.56 15.61
N LEU A 151 10.83 3.87 14.31
CA LEU A 151 9.62 3.89 13.48
C LEU A 151 9.14 2.48 13.17
N PHE A 152 10.07 1.53 13.04
CA PHE A 152 9.74 0.12 12.84
C PHE A 152 8.91 -0.41 14.00
N ALA A 153 9.41 -0.27 15.23
CA ALA A 153 8.74 -0.79 16.42
C ALA A 153 7.35 -0.16 16.68
N ARG A 154 7.10 1.06 16.19
CA ARG A 154 5.87 1.80 16.47
C ARG A 154 4.86 1.79 15.32
N TYR A 155 5.32 1.66 14.08
CA TYR A 155 4.49 1.82 12.89
C TYR A 155 4.66 0.65 11.93
N HIS A 156 5.89 0.30 11.55
CA HIS A 156 6.10 -0.63 10.43
C HIS A 156 6.10 -2.13 10.83
N ALA A 157 6.26 -2.46 12.11
CA ALA A 157 6.30 -3.85 12.57
C ALA A 157 4.98 -4.59 12.31
N LEU A 158 3.84 -3.87 12.36
CA LEU A 158 2.52 -4.41 12.04
C LEU A 158 2.49 -4.91 10.59
N HIS A 159 2.90 -4.06 9.64
CA HIS A 159 2.95 -4.40 8.22
C HIS A 159 3.81 -5.64 7.93
N HIS A 160 4.95 -5.78 8.63
CA HIS A 160 5.85 -6.95 8.48
C HIS A 160 5.43 -8.17 9.31
N SER A 161 4.35 -8.10 10.08
CA SER A 161 3.91 -9.22 10.91
C SER A 161 3.25 -10.35 10.11
N ASN A 162 2.81 -10.08 8.87
CA ASN A 162 2.22 -11.07 7.98
C ASN A 162 3.29 -11.77 7.14
N MET A 163 3.33 -13.09 7.23
CA MET A 163 4.39 -13.88 6.59
C MET A 163 4.10 -14.18 5.13
N VAL A 164 2.85 -14.45 4.78
CA VAL A 164 2.44 -14.74 3.41
C VAL A 164 1.87 -13.46 2.81
N PRO A 165 2.49 -12.85 1.80
CA PRO A 165 1.91 -11.64 1.21
C PRO A 165 0.58 -12.00 0.55
N THR A 166 -0.43 -11.18 0.78
CA THR A 166 -1.70 -11.18 0.07
C THR A 166 -1.95 -9.75 -0.45
N PRO A 167 -2.81 -9.57 -1.46
CA PRO A 167 -3.22 -8.24 -1.87
C PRO A 167 -3.77 -7.39 -0.70
N PHE A 168 -4.32 -8.01 0.34
CA PHE A 168 -4.79 -7.32 1.55
C PHE A 168 -3.63 -6.92 2.48
N THR A 169 -2.51 -7.65 2.50
CA THR A 169 -1.28 -7.21 3.20
C THR A 169 -0.83 -5.82 2.72
N ALA A 170 -1.05 -5.47 1.45
CA ALA A 170 -0.75 -4.13 0.96
C ALA A 170 -1.58 -3.04 1.67
N GLY A 171 -2.82 -3.33 2.07
CA GLY A 171 -3.68 -2.45 2.86
C GLY A 171 -3.42 -2.50 4.37
N PHE A 172 -2.73 -3.54 4.85
CA PHE A 172 -2.44 -3.77 6.26
C PHE A 172 -1.20 -2.98 6.72
N ALA A 173 -1.43 -1.77 7.23
CA ALA A 173 -0.42 -0.88 7.79
C ALA A 173 -1.07 0.14 8.75
N THR A 174 -0.27 0.90 9.49
CA THR A 174 -0.76 1.93 10.42
C THR A 174 -1.34 3.15 9.68
N PRO A 175 -2.19 3.95 10.35
CA PRO A 175 -2.70 5.19 9.76
C PRO A 175 -1.58 6.13 9.30
N LEU A 176 -0.48 6.25 10.06
CA LEU A 176 0.65 7.10 9.68
C LEU A 176 1.25 6.68 8.34
N GLU A 177 1.46 5.37 8.13
CA GLU A 177 1.97 4.85 6.87
C GLU A 177 1.03 5.19 5.72
N HIS A 178 -0.29 5.03 5.91
CA HIS A 178 -1.27 5.33 4.87
C HIS A 178 -1.50 6.82 4.63
N VAL A 179 -1.30 7.69 5.62
CA VAL A 179 -1.23 9.15 5.41
C VAL A 179 -0.04 9.48 4.51
N VAL A 180 1.16 8.95 4.82
CA VAL A 180 2.35 9.18 4.00
C VAL A 180 2.13 8.67 2.57
N LEU A 181 1.59 7.47 2.40
CA LEU A 181 1.28 6.92 1.07
C LEU A 181 0.21 7.74 0.34
N GLY A 182 -0.81 8.23 1.05
CA GLY A 182 -1.84 9.10 0.49
C GLY A 182 -1.28 10.44 0.00
N LEU A 183 -0.36 11.05 0.74
CA LEU A 183 0.33 12.28 0.34
C LEU A 183 1.23 12.06 -0.88
N LEU A 184 1.97 10.95 -0.91
CA LEU A 184 2.81 10.57 -2.04
C LEU A 184 1.98 10.30 -3.30
N MET A 185 0.81 9.69 -3.15
CA MET A 185 -0.17 9.52 -4.23
C MET A 185 -0.72 10.87 -4.72
N ALA A 186 -0.98 11.80 -3.82
CA ALA A 186 -1.53 13.11 -4.17
C ALA A 186 -0.51 13.99 -4.91
N LEU A 187 0.80 13.79 -4.72
CA LEU A 187 1.84 14.68 -5.24
C LEU A 187 1.81 14.85 -6.77
N PRO A 188 1.78 13.78 -7.60
CA PRO A 188 1.73 13.96 -9.06
C PRO A 188 0.40 14.55 -9.55
N LEU A 189 -0.69 14.24 -8.86
CA LEU A 189 -2.01 14.81 -9.15
C LEU A 189 -2.04 16.32 -8.84
N ALA A 190 -1.51 16.71 -7.69
CA ALA A 190 -1.40 18.11 -7.29
C ALA A 190 -0.50 18.90 -8.25
N GLY A 191 0.63 18.33 -8.67
CA GLY A 191 1.51 18.97 -9.64
C GLY A 191 0.87 19.13 -11.03
N ALA A 192 0.13 18.12 -11.51
CA ALA A 192 -0.64 18.24 -12.74
C ALA A 192 -1.73 19.32 -12.63
N CYS A 193 -2.44 19.39 -11.51
CA CYS A 193 -3.43 20.45 -11.25
C CYS A 193 -2.78 21.83 -11.19
N ALA A 194 -1.65 21.98 -10.51
CA ALA A 194 -0.89 23.23 -10.42
C ALA A 194 -0.37 23.71 -11.79
N ALA A 195 -0.05 22.78 -12.68
CA ALA A 195 0.30 23.07 -14.07
C ALA A 195 -0.90 23.40 -14.98
N GLY A 196 -2.14 23.39 -14.45
CA GLY A 196 -3.36 23.58 -15.24
C GLY A 196 -3.74 22.38 -16.11
N LEU A 197 -3.11 21.22 -15.89
CA LEU A 197 -3.26 20.00 -16.69
C LEU A 197 -3.97 18.85 -15.95
N GLY A 198 -4.50 19.13 -14.75
CA GLY A 198 -5.28 18.17 -13.96
C GLY A 198 -6.57 17.75 -14.68
N SER A 199 -6.99 16.49 -14.49
CA SER A 199 -8.27 15.98 -14.99
C SER A 199 -8.83 14.87 -14.11
N VAL A 200 -10.14 14.63 -14.21
CA VAL A 200 -10.82 13.52 -13.54
C VAL A 200 -10.23 12.18 -14.00
N GLY A 201 -10.07 12.01 -15.31
CA GLY A 201 -9.50 10.79 -15.89
C GLY A 201 -8.06 10.51 -15.42
N LEU A 202 -7.21 11.55 -15.33
CA LEU A 202 -5.87 11.40 -14.75
C LEU A 202 -5.93 10.89 -13.30
N THR A 203 -6.82 11.46 -12.49
CA THR A 203 -7.01 11.07 -11.09
C THR A 203 -7.36 9.60 -10.97
N PHE A 204 -8.36 9.14 -11.75
CA PHE A 204 -8.76 7.73 -11.77
C PHE A 204 -7.62 6.84 -12.26
N ALA A 205 -7.02 7.16 -13.39
CA ALA A 205 -5.95 6.35 -13.98
C ALA A 205 -4.77 6.20 -13.02
N TYR A 206 -4.30 7.29 -12.42
CA TYR A 206 -3.13 7.28 -11.55
C TYR A 206 -3.39 6.55 -10.22
N VAL A 207 -4.52 6.82 -9.56
CA VAL A 207 -4.88 6.17 -8.28
C VAL A 207 -5.10 4.67 -8.49
N LEU A 208 -5.87 4.28 -9.51
CA LEU A 208 -6.15 2.87 -9.79
C LEU A 208 -4.89 2.12 -10.27
N SER A 209 -4.02 2.75 -11.06
CA SER A 209 -2.75 2.15 -11.46
C SER A 209 -1.85 1.90 -10.24
N SER A 210 -1.81 2.85 -9.30
CA SER A 210 -1.00 2.71 -8.09
C SER A 210 -1.55 1.61 -7.17
N ASP A 211 -2.86 1.53 -6.98
CA ASP A 211 -3.49 0.43 -6.23
C ASP A 211 -3.28 -0.92 -6.92
N PHE A 212 -3.43 -0.96 -8.26
CA PHE A 212 -3.20 -2.15 -9.06
C PHE A 212 -1.78 -2.66 -8.89
N LEU A 213 -0.78 -1.78 -9.02
CA LEU A 213 0.63 -2.14 -8.83
C LEU A 213 0.88 -2.59 -7.40
N ARG A 214 0.40 -1.86 -6.39
CA ARG A 214 0.62 -2.20 -4.99
C ARG A 214 -0.01 -3.55 -4.61
N ALA A 215 -1.23 -3.82 -5.05
CA ALA A 215 -1.91 -5.11 -4.86
C ALA A 215 -1.22 -6.24 -5.64
N MET A 216 -0.77 -5.96 -6.87
CA MET A 216 0.06 -6.87 -7.66
C MET A 216 1.30 -7.27 -6.86
N GLY A 217 2.07 -6.30 -6.34
CA GLY A 217 3.31 -6.54 -5.59
C GLY A 217 3.18 -7.46 -4.38
N HIS A 218 1.99 -7.51 -3.79
CA HIS A 218 1.68 -8.32 -2.62
C HIS A 218 0.86 -9.57 -2.97
N CYS A 219 0.61 -9.87 -4.24
CA CYS A 219 -0.26 -11.00 -4.61
C CYS A 219 0.37 -12.38 -4.43
N ASN A 220 1.66 -12.48 -4.07
CA ASN A 220 2.40 -13.74 -3.87
C ASN A 220 2.48 -14.65 -5.12
N VAL A 221 2.28 -14.09 -6.31
CA VAL A 221 2.35 -14.81 -7.59
C VAL A 221 3.44 -14.21 -8.46
N GLU A 222 4.32 -15.05 -9.00
CA GLU A 222 5.26 -14.67 -10.06
C GLU A 222 4.50 -14.44 -11.37
N LEU A 223 4.28 -13.17 -11.70
CA LEU A 223 3.60 -12.76 -12.93
C LEU A 223 4.54 -12.78 -14.14
N PHE A 224 5.76 -12.30 -13.95
CA PHE A 224 6.78 -12.25 -14.98
C PHE A 224 7.83 -13.33 -14.72
N PRO A 225 8.17 -14.17 -15.71
CA PRO A 225 9.14 -15.23 -15.52
C PRO A 225 10.53 -14.62 -15.25
N GLY A 226 11.29 -15.18 -14.30
CA GLY A 226 12.65 -14.73 -14.01
C GLY A 226 13.61 -14.71 -15.22
N GLY A 227 13.32 -15.50 -16.27
CA GLY A 227 14.05 -15.46 -17.54
C GLY A 227 13.97 -14.10 -18.25
N LEU A 228 12.83 -13.40 -18.18
CA LEU A 228 12.63 -12.10 -18.82
C LEU A 228 13.66 -11.08 -18.34
N PHE A 229 13.86 -11.01 -17.03
CA PHE A 229 14.78 -10.06 -16.42
C PHE A 229 16.26 -10.48 -16.50
N ARG A 230 16.54 -11.75 -16.80
CA ARG A 230 17.90 -12.19 -17.15
C ARG A 230 18.26 -11.75 -18.57
N SER A 231 17.32 -11.88 -19.51
CA SER A 231 17.51 -11.46 -20.89
C SER A 231 17.55 -9.93 -21.05
N LEU A 232 16.71 -9.22 -20.29
CA LEU A 232 16.60 -7.76 -20.35
C LEU A 232 16.73 -7.18 -18.93
N PRO A 233 17.97 -7.01 -18.43
CA PRO A 233 18.21 -6.58 -17.05
C PRO A 233 17.69 -5.17 -16.76
N LEU A 234 17.50 -4.32 -17.78
CA LEU A 234 16.93 -2.99 -17.60
C LEU A 234 15.44 -3.02 -17.23
N LEU A 235 14.70 -4.08 -17.62
CA LEU A 235 13.27 -4.19 -17.30
C LEU A 235 12.99 -4.27 -15.80
N ARG A 236 13.96 -4.67 -14.97
CA ARG A 236 13.78 -4.70 -13.51
C ARG A 236 13.52 -3.31 -12.94
N TYR A 237 14.02 -2.28 -13.62
CA TYR A 237 13.78 -0.89 -13.23
C TYR A 237 12.41 -0.43 -13.74
N LEU A 238 12.02 -0.80 -14.96
CA LEU A 238 10.76 -0.34 -15.54
C LEU A 238 9.51 -1.07 -15.03
N ILE A 239 9.64 -2.35 -14.68
CA ILE A 239 8.51 -3.23 -14.35
C ILE A 239 8.54 -3.56 -12.86
N TYR A 240 7.45 -3.19 -12.18
CA TYR A 240 7.18 -3.70 -10.84
C TYR A 240 6.81 -5.18 -10.86
N THR A 241 7.35 -5.98 -9.95
CA THR A 241 6.96 -7.39 -9.84
C THR A 241 7.10 -7.92 -8.40
N PRO A 242 6.20 -8.83 -7.98
CA PRO A 242 6.27 -9.47 -6.65
C PRO A 242 7.55 -10.27 -6.42
N THR A 243 8.23 -10.70 -7.49
CA THR A 243 9.40 -11.57 -7.41
C THR A 243 10.61 -10.88 -6.77
N TYR A 244 10.73 -9.56 -6.88
CA TYR A 244 11.91 -8.82 -6.41
C TYR A 244 11.82 -8.26 -4.99
N THR A 245 10.61 -8.16 -4.43
CA THR A 245 10.42 -7.62 -3.08
C THR A 245 10.97 -8.54 -1.99
N ARG A 246 11.26 -9.82 -2.29
CA ARG A 246 11.84 -10.79 -1.35
C ARG A 246 13.05 -11.59 -1.84
N SER A 247 13.56 -11.37 -3.06
CA SER A 247 14.73 -12.12 -3.56
C SER A 247 16.01 -11.68 -2.84
N THR A 248 16.28 -12.30 -1.69
CA THR A 248 17.61 -12.32 -1.09
C THR A 248 18.49 -13.24 -1.91
N THR A 249 19.64 -12.72 -2.35
CA THR A 249 20.88 -13.42 -2.75
C THR A 249 20.75 -14.71 -3.61
N PRO A 250 21.30 -14.73 -4.84
CA PRO A 250 21.42 -15.98 -5.59
C PRO A 250 22.33 -16.96 -4.82
N GLY A 251 21.84 -18.17 -4.52
CA GLY A 251 22.68 -19.29 -4.07
C GLY A 251 22.33 -19.97 -2.74
N ARG A 252 21.33 -19.51 -1.97
CA ARG A 252 20.84 -20.27 -0.80
C ARG A 252 19.43 -20.79 -1.03
N ARG A 253 19.27 -22.12 -1.00
CA ARG A 253 17.95 -22.78 -0.93
C ARG A 253 17.19 -22.17 0.27
N PRO A 254 15.88 -21.88 0.13
CA PRO A 254 15.09 -21.42 1.26
C PRO A 254 14.95 -22.58 2.23
N THR A 255 15.74 -22.58 3.31
CA THR A 255 15.43 -23.39 4.48
C THR A 255 14.25 -22.73 5.18
N SER A 256 13.26 -23.54 5.51
CA SER A 256 12.04 -23.17 6.24
C SER A 256 12.29 -22.13 7.33
N ALA A 257 11.38 -21.16 7.42
CA ALA A 257 11.34 -20.07 8.40
C ALA A 257 12.32 -18.92 8.15
N SER A 258 12.01 -18.06 7.17
CA SER A 258 12.35 -16.63 7.23
C SER A 258 11.48 -15.93 8.29
N SER A 259 11.56 -16.36 9.54
CA SER A 259 10.90 -15.73 10.68
C SER A 259 11.97 -15.14 11.60
N CYS A 260 12.12 -13.82 11.61
CA CYS A 260 12.66 -13.15 12.78
C CYS A 260 11.48 -13.00 13.76
N ARG A 261 11.27 -13.98 14.64
CA ARG A 261 10.27 -13.90 15.72
C ARG A 261 10.70 -12.81 16.69
N CYS A 262 9.98 -11.69 16.74
CA CYS A 262 9.96 -10.84 17.94
C CYS A 262 8.80 -11.33 18.81
N SER A 263 9.04 -12.29 19.71
CA SER A 263 8.06 -12.58 20.77
C SER A 263 8.18 -11.52 21.85
N THR A 264 7.04 -10.98 22.27
CA THR A 264 6.86 -9.97 23.34
C THR A 264 7.03 -10.55 24.75
N ALA A 265 7.77 -11.64 24.92
CA ALA A 265 7.80 -12.41 26.15
C ALA A 265 9.17 -12.41 26.84
N TRP A 266 9.90 -11.29 26.92
CA TRP A 266 11.09 -11.17 27.77
C TRP A 266 11.22 -9.75 28.33
N ALA A 267 10.33 -9.40 29.25
CA ALA A 267 10.62 -8.40 30.27
C ALA A 267 11.33 -9.13 31.43
N ALA A 268 12.42 -8.54 31.91
CA ALA A 268 13.30 -8.97 33.00
C ALA A 268 14.53 -9.83 32.60
N ARG A 269 15.69 -9.17 32.82
CA ARG A 269 17.08 -9.64 32.96
C ARG A 269 18.01 -9.45 31.76
N SER A 270 18.98 -8.55 32.01
CA SER A 270 20.19 -8.19 31.25
C SER A 270 20.03 -7.65 29.83
N THR A 271 20.37 -6.37 29.69
CA THR A 271 20.49 -5.57 28.48
C THR A 271 21.46 -6.15 27.44
N PRO A 272 21.07 -6.09 26.15
CA PRO A 272 22.01 -5.67 25.11
C PRO A 272 21.45 -4.54 24.23
N ALA A 273 22.36 -3.79 23.60
CA ALA A 273 22.15 -2.53 22.87
C ALA A 273 20.93 -2.50 21.91
N PRO A 274 20.25 -1.35 21.78
CA PRO A 274 19.00 -1.24 21.03
C PRO A 274 19.24 -1.31 19.52
N GLY A 275 18.51 -2.19 18.82
CA GLY A 275 18.40 -2.15 17.36
C GLY A 275 18.88 -3.37 16.56
N SER A 276 19.20 -4.52 17.17
CA SER A 276 19.49 -5.73 16.39
C SER A 276 18.40 -6.79 16.51
N CYS A 277 17.62 -7.00 15.44
CA CYS A 277 16.78 -8.19 15.29
C CYS A 277 17.73 -9.39 15.08
N ARG A 278 17.75 -10.35 16.00
CA ARG A 278 18.63 -11.53 15.92
C ARG A 278 17.80 -12.80 15.81
N ARG A 279 18.17 -13.70 14.89
CA ARG A 279 17.62 -15.06 14.80
C ARG A 279 18.46 -15.99 15.67
N ARG A 280 17.80 -16.82 16.49
CA ARG A 280 18.46 -17.93 17.18
C ARG A 280 18.51 -19.12 16.22
N THR A 281 19.70 -19.62 15.96
CA THR A 281 19.94 -20.88 15.24
C THR A 281 20.62 -21.87 16.19
N GLU A 282 20.64 -23.16 15.86
CA GLU A 282 21.37 -24.20 16.63
C GLU A 282 22.87 -23.87 16.81
N GLN A 283 23.41 -22.97 15.98
CA GLN A 283 24.81 -22.51 16.00
C GLN A 283 25.01 -21.11 16.61
N GLY A 284 23.98 -20.52 17.25
CA GLY A 284 24.06 -19.23 17.93
C GLY A 284 23.23 -18.10 17.29
N TRP A 285 23.47 -16.86 17.73
CA TRP A 285 22.70 -15.67 17.36
C TRP A 285 23.21 -15.01 16.07
N THR A 286 22.37 -14.89 15.05
CA THR A 286 22.70 -14.22 13.77
C THR A 286 21.90 -12.93 13.57
N ARG A 287 22.54 -11.85 13.08
CA ARG A 287 21.85 -10.58 12.74
C ARG A 287 20.91 -10.79 11.55
N CYS A 288 19.62 -10.48 11.70
CA CYS A 288 18.70 -10.31 10.56
C CYS A 288 19.07 -8.99 9.86
N ARG A 289 19.63 -9.06 8.65
CA ARG A 289 19.75 -7.88 7.76
C ARG A 289 18.47 -7.77 6.96
N THR A 290 17.61 -6.79 7.27
CA THR A 290 16.57 -6.32 6.34
C THR A 290 17.24 -5.42 5.32
N SER A 291 17.57 -5.94 4.14
CA SER A 291 18.09 -5.12 3.04
C SER A 291 16.93 -4.55 2.22
N CYS A 292 16.59 -3.27 2.40
CA CYS A 292 15.77 -2.54 1.44
C CYS A 292 16.62 -2.21 0.21
N SER A 293 16.55 -3.03 -0.84
CA SER A 293 17.23 -2.72 -2.10
C SER A 293 16.32 -1.89 -3.00
N TRP A 294 16.79 -0.71 -3.41
CA TRP A 294 16.28 0.03 -4.56
C TRP A 294 16.35 -0.86 -5.81
N ARG A 295 15.23 -1.42 -6.27
CA ARG A 295 15.25 -2.23 -7.49
C ARG A 295 14.09 -2.00 -8.45
N THR A 296 12.98 -1.40 -8.04
CA THR A 296 11.80 -1.21 -8.90
C THR A 296 11.21 0.19 -8.75
N TRP A 297 10.78 0.78 -9.86
CA TRP A 297 10.29 2.16 -9.96
C TRP A 297 8.78 2.32 -9.69
N TRP A 298 8.21 1.50 -8.79
CA TRP A 298 6.74 1.35 -8.71
C TRP A 298 6.28 0.67 -7.42
N THR A 299 6.91 1.02 -6.31
CA THR A 299 6.42 1.06 -4.91
C THR A 299 7.68 1.31 -4.14
#